data_AF-A0A1Q9VD23-F1
#
_entry.id   AF-A0A1Q9VD23-F1
#
_cell.length_a   1.000
_cell.length_b   1.000
_cell.length_c   1.000
_cell.angle_alpha   90.00
_cell.angle_beta   90.00
_cell.angle_gamma   90.00
#
_symmetry.space_group_name_H-M   'P 1'
#
loop_
_entity.id
_entity.type
_entity.pdbx_description
1 polymer ?
#
loop_
_entity_poly.entity_id
_entity_poly.type
_entity_poly.pdbx_seq_one_letter_code
_entity_poly.pdbx_strand_id
1 'polypeptide(L)'
;MVDAANPRTEHLPLADVIVHHAVADAESWTTATLAALPGCQLAAARDRRGWLIAGVDGQRIRVPAPASDGALLAPALRAWLADDRKLAELPATVTVRSGARDIRATLEPADP
;
A
#
# COMPACT_ATOMS: atom_id res chain seq x y z
N MET A 1 -1.02 19.51 -19.62
CA MET A 1 0.43 19.44 -19.88
C MET A 1 0.85 18.03 -19.52
N VAL A 2 1.23 17.23 -20.51
CA VAL A 2 1.56 15.80 -20.33
C VAL A 2 3.08 15.70 -20.31
N ASP A 3 3.65 15.33 -19.17
CA ASP A 3 5.08 15.11 -19.02
C ASP A 3 5.44 13.75 -19.65
N ALA A 4 6.13 13.80 -20.78
CA ALA A 4 6.50 12.65 -21.60
C ALA A 4 7.74 11.89 -21.09
N ALA A 5 8.27 12.20 -19.89
CA ALA A 5 9.41 11.48 -19.33
C ALA A 5 9.04 10.16 -18.66
N ASN A 6 7.74 9.89 -18.41
CA ASN A 6 7.29 8.67 -17.75
C ASN A 6 5.93 8.21 -18.32
N PRO A 7 5.89 7.33 -19.33
CA PRO A 7 4.72 7.10 -20.20
C PRO A 7 3.50 6.42 -19.56
N ARG A 8 3.38 6.42 -18.23
CA ARG A 8 2.23 5.85 -17.48
C ARG A 8 1.67 6.77 -16.41
N THR A 9 2.20 8.00 -16.25
CA THR A 9 1.70 8.96 -15.26
C THR A 9 0.30 9.46 -15.57
N GLU A 10 -0.15 9.37 -16.83
CA GLU A 10 -1.49 9.80 -17.26
C GLU A 10 -2.63 8.96 -16.65
N HIS A 11 -2.35 7.73 -16.19
CA HIS A 11 -3.33 6.84 -15.54
C HIS A 11 -3.21 6.81 -14.01
N LEU A 12 -2.15 7.39 -13.42
CA LEU A 12 -1.98 7.44 -11.96
C LEU A 12 -3.12 8.16 -11.22
N PRO A 13 -3.76 9.21 -11.78
CA PRO A 13 -4.92 9.82 -11.12
C PRO A 13 -6.13 8.88 -10.97
N LEU A 14 -6.16 7.77 -11.73
CA LEU A 14 -7.19 6.73 -11.66
C LEU A 14 -6.74 5.50 -10.86
N ALA A 15 -5.48 5.48 -10.40
CA ALA A 15 -4.94 4.33 -9.68
C ALA A 15 -5.48 4.33 -8.25
N ASP A 16 -6.31 3.33 -7.96
CA ASP A 16 -6.79 3.05 -6.60
C ASP A 16 -5.66 2.70 -5.62
N VAL A 17 -4.55 2.17 -6.13
CA VAL A 17 -3.41 1.67 -5.36
C VAL A 17 -2.10 2.07 -6.03
N ILE A 18 -1.16 2.60 -5.25
CA ILE A 18 0.21 2.90 -5.73
C ILE A 18 1.21 2.15 -4.88
N VAL A 19 2.17 1.49 -5.54
CA VAL A 19 3.18 0.67 -4.89
C VAL A 19 4.58 1.14 -5.27
N HIS A 20 5.46 1.35 -4.29
CA HIS A 20 6.87 1.70 -4.50
C HIS A 20 7.81 0.74 -3.77
N HIS A 21 8.69 0.06 -4.51
CA HIS A 21 9.50 -1.05 -4.00
C HIS A 21 10.73 -0.64 -3.17
N ALA A 22 11.14 0.61 -3.25
CA ALA A 22 12.26 1.14 -2.47
C ALA A 22 12.14 2.65 -2.32
N VAL A 23 11.99 3.14 -1.09
CA VAL A 23 12.04 4.57 -0.75
C VAL A 23 12.91 4.76 0.48
N ALA A 24 13.43 5.98 0.66
CA ALA A 24 14.22 6.31 1.84
C ALA A 24 13.37 6.31 3.12
N ASP A 25 12.16 6.87 3.03
CA ASP A 25 11.18 6.92 4.11
C ASP A 25 9.78 6.61 3.56
N ALA A 26 9.22 5.48 3.99
CA ALA A 26 7.92 5.03 3.53
C ALA A 26 6.78 5.91 4.05
N GLU A 27 6.93 6.53 5.21
CA GLU A 27 5.88 7.33 5.83
C GLU A 27 5.71 8.67 5.11
N SER A 28 6.82 9.40 4.93
CA SER A 28 6.83 10.63 4.13
C SER A 28 6.34 10.39 2.71
N TRP A 29 6.78 9.29 2.08
CA TRP A 29 6.38 8.99 0.70
C TRP A 29 4.89 8.65 0.56
N THR A 30 4.35 7.80 1.43
CA THR A 30 2.93 7.41 1.37
C THR A 30 2.02 8.61 1.66
N THR A 31 2.36 9.44 2.65
CA THR A 31 1.63 10.67 2.98
C THR A 31 1.63 11.65 1.82
N ALA A 32 2.80 11.94 1.23
CA ALA A 32 2.91 12.82 0.08
C ALA A 32 2.16 12.28 -1.15
N THR A 33 2.20 10.97 -1.37
CA THR A 33 1.52 10.30 -2.50
C THR A 33 0.00 10.41 -2.38
N LEU A 34 -0.56 10.10 -1.21
CA LEU A 34 -2.00 10.21 -0.96
C LEU A 34 -2.48 11.66 -1.05
N ALA A 35 -1.68 12.62 -0.56
CA ALA A 35 -2.00 14.04 -0.68
C ALA A 35 -1.96 14.54 -2.14
N ALA A 36 -1.04 14.04 -2.96
CA ALA A 36 -0.88 14.44 -4.35
C ALA A 36 -1.91 13.78 -5.29
N LEU A 37 -2.52 12.67 -4.89
CA LEU A 37 -3.39 11.86 -5.75
C LEU A 37 -4.72 11.56 -5.03
N PRO A 38 -5.72 12.48 -5.11
CA PRO A 38 -6.99 12.35 -4.41
C PRO A 38 -7.82 11.10 -4.79
N GLY A 39 -7.54 10.50 -5.96
CA GLY A 39 -8.16 9.24 -6.39
C GLY A 39 -7.50 7.98 -5.81
N CYS A 40 -6.32 8.11 -5.18
CA CYS A 40 -5.58 7.01 -4.60
C CYS A 40 -6.16 6.64 -3.23
N GLN A 41 -6.65 5.41 -3.09
CA GLN A 41 -7.20 4.90 -1.83
C GLN A 41 -6.11 4.33 -0.93
N LEU A 42 -5.04 3.78 -1.53
CA LEU A 42 -3.96 3.11 -0.84
C LEU A 42 -2.60 3.41 -1.46
N ALA A 43 -1.64 3.79 -0.61
CA ALA A 43 -0.24 3.89 -0.97
C ALA A 43 0.57 2.85 -0.19
N ALA A 44 1.39 2.06 -0.87
CA ALA A 44 2.28 1.07 -0.27
C ALA A 44 3.72 1.35 -0.67
N ALA A 45 4.61 1.48 0.29
CA ALA A 45 6.03 1.67 0.03
C ALA A 45 6.90 0.82 0.92
N ARG A 46 8.05 0.42 0.42
CA ARG A 46 9.05 -0.35 1.17
C ARG A 46 10.24 0.52 1.54
N ASP A 47 10.61 0.51 2.81
CA ASP A 47 11.86 1.05 3.32
C ASP A 47 12.67 -0.04 4.06
N ARG A 48 13.69 0.37 4.84
CA ARG A 48 14.53 -0.52 5.64
C ARG A 48 13.82 -1.31 6.74
N ARG A 49 12.66 -0.86 7.21
CA ARG A 49 11.85 -1.50 8.27
C ARG A 49 10.85 -2.52 7.68
N GLY A 50 10.63 -2.50 6.37
CA GLY A 50 9.67 -3.37 5.69
C GLY A 50 8.70 -2.55 4.84
N TRP A 51 7.52 -3.11 4.58
CA TRP A 51 6.46 -2.41 3.87
C TRP A 51 5.63 -1.58 4.83
N LEU A 52 5.27 -0.37 4.39
CA LEU A 52 4.24 0.45 5.00
C LEU A 52 3.11 0.59 3.99
N ILE A 53 1.89 0.34 4.43
CA ILE A 53 0.67 0.51 3.64
C ILE A 53 -0.18 1.53 4.37
N ALA A 54 -0.53 2.62 3.68
CA ALA A 54 -1.33 3.71 4.21
C ALA A 54 -2.60 3.90 3.39
N GLY A 55 -3.72 4.11 4.08
CA GLY A 55 -5.01 4.47 3.50
C GLY A 55 -5.21 5.98 3.47
N VAL A 56 -6.11 6.43 2.60
CA VAL A 56 -6.57 7.83 2.52
C VAL A 56 -7.24 8.32 3.82
N ASP A 57 -7.72 7.40 4.65
CA ASP A 57 -8.28 7.65 5.98
C ASP A 57 -7.22 7.90 7.06
N GLY A 58 -5.94 7.88 6.68
CA GLY A 58 -4.81 8.06 7.59
C GLY A 58 -4.43 6.80 8.35
N GLN A 59 -5.13 5.67 8.17
CA GLN A 59 -4.76 4.41 8.80
C GLN A 59 -3.50 3.84 8.14
N ARG A 60 -2.61 3.26 8.96
CA ARG A 60 -1.34 2.72 8.48
C ARG A 60 -1.06 1.35 9.08
N ILE A 61 -0.52 0.48 8.23
CA ILE A 61 -0.11 -0.87 8.59
C ILE A 61 1.33 -1.10 8.14
N ARG A 62 2.13 -1.63 9.06
CA ARG A 62 3.46 -2.15 8.80
C ARG A 62 3.39 -3.63 8.48
N VAL A 63 4.20 -4.05 7.52
CA VAL A 63 4.55 -5.46 7.30
C VAL A 63 6.07 -5.57 7.45
N PRO A 64 6.56 -6.09 8.59
CA PRO A 64 7.99 -6.14 8.88
C PRO A 64 8.78 -6.93 7.83
N ALA A 65 10.01 -6.51 7.59
CA ALA A 65 10.97 -7.37 6.90
C ALA A 65 11.18 -8.67 7.71
N PRO A 66 11.45 -9.83 7.07
CA PRO A 66 11.74 -10.04 5.65
C PRO A 66 10.51 -10.37 4.79
N ALA A 67 9.26 -10.14 5.26
CA ALA A 67 8.06 -10.55 4.54
C ALA A 67 8.08 -10.07 3.08
N SER A 68 8.03 -11.04 2.16
CA SER A 68 8.64 -10.88 0.84
C SER A 68 7.88 -9.95 -0.10
N ASP A 69 6.56 -9.80 0.04
CA ASP A 69 5.75 -9.23 -1.05
C ASP A 69 4.60 -8.34 -0.57
N GLY A 70 4.88 -7.26 0.17
CA GLY A 70 3.87 -6.24 0.48
C GLY A 70 3.23 -5.59 -0.75
N ALA A 71 3.89 -5.66 -1.92
CA ALA A 71 3.30 -5.31 -3.21
C ALA A 71 2.05 -6.13 -3.57
N LEU A 72 1.99 -7.40 -3.16
CA LEU A 72 0.83 -8.27 -3.39
C LEU A 72 -0.26 -8.10 -2.34
N LEU A 73 0.07 -7.56 -1.18
CA LEU A 73 -0.90 -7.23 -0.14
C LEU A 73 -1.74 -6.01 -0.53
N ALA A 74 -1.15 -4.99 -1.16
CA ALA A 74 -1.85 -3.74 -1.45
C ALA A 74 -3.13 -3.93 -2.30
N PRO A 75 -3.15 -4.73 -3.39
CA PRO A 75 -4.39 -5.02 -4.12
C PRO A 75 -5.41 -5.82 -3.29
N ALA A 76 -4.96 -6.75 -2.45
CA ALA A 76 -5.86 -7.53 -1.58
C ALA A 76 -6.51 -6.64 -0.52
N LEU A 77 -5.75 -5.70 0.06
CA LEU A 77 -6.27 -4.72 1.02
C LEU A 77 -7.22 -3.71 0.34
N ARG A 78 -7.00 -3.36 -0.93
CA ARG A 78 -7.95 -2.54 -1.69
C ARG A 78 -9.31 -3.22 -1.84
N ALA A 79 -9.33 -4.54 -2.04
CA ALA A 79 -10.57 -5.31 -2.08
C ALA A 79 -11.27 -5.34 -0.71
N TRP A 80 -10.50 -5.46 0.38
CA TRP A 80 -11.04 -5.36 1.75
C TRP A 80 -11.72 -4.01 2.00
N LEU A 81 -11.06 -2.90 1.65
CA LEU A 81 -11.62 -1.55 1.77
C LEU A 81 -12.84 -1.31 0.86
N ALA A 82 -12.91 -1.98 -0.29
CA ALA A 82 -14.06 -1.89 -1.19
C ALA A 82 -15.37 -2.38 -0.56
N ASP A 83 -15.28 -3.27 0.42
CA ASP A 83 -16.41 -3.80 1.19
C ASP A 83 -16.79 -2.91 2.39
N ASP A 84 -16.36 -1.64 2.41
CA ASP A 84 -16.59 -0.67 3.50
C ASP A 84 -15.99 -1.11 4.86
N ARG A 85 -14.98 -1.98 4.82
CA ARG A 85 -14.22 -2.42 5.99
C ARG A 85 -12.99 -1.55 6.20
N LYS A 86 -12.53 -1.42 7.45
CA LYS A 86 -11.40 -0.54 7.81
C LYS A 86 -10.09 -1.33 7.89
N LEU A 87 -8.95 -0.67 7.75
CA LEU A 87 -7.65 -1.30 7.98
C LEU A 87 -7.49 -1.74 9.45
N ALA A 88 -8.07 -0.99 10.39
CA ALA A 88 -8.07 -1.34 11.81
C ALA A 88 -8.82 -2.65 12.15
N GLU A 89 -9.67 -3.14 11.25
CA GLU A 89 -10.42 -4.40 11.43
C GLU A 89 -9.65 -5.61 10.89
N LEU A 90 -8.48 -5.39 10.29
CA LEU A 90 -7.67 -6.48 9.76
C LEU A 90 -7.12 -7.33 10.91
N PRO A 91 -7.14 -8.66 10.77
CA PRO A 91 -6.47 -9.53 11.71
C PRO A 91 -4.97 -9.26 11.69
N ALA A 92 -4.30 -9.46 12.82
CA ALA A 92 -2.84 -9.31 12.96
C ALA A 92 -2.05 -10.22 12.01
N THR A 93 -2.68 -11.22 11.41
CA THR A 93 -2.07 -12.06 10.39
C THR A 93 -3.05 -12.29 9.26
N VAL A 94 -2.62 -12.02 8.04
CA VAL A 94 -3.39 -12.27 6.81
C VAL A 94 -2.67 -13.30 5.95
N THR A 95 -3.44 -14.08 5.20
CA THR A 95 -2.92 -14.94 4.14
C THR A 95 -3.53 -14.48 2.83
N VAL A 96 -2.69 -14.04 1.90
CA VAL A 96 -3.11 -13.64 0.55
C VAL A 96 -2.71 -14.74 -0.42
N ARG A 97 -3.68 -15.24 -1.16
CA ARG A 97 -3.45 -16.20 -2.24
C ARG A 97 -3.32 -15.46 -3.56
N SER A 98 -2.18 -15.63 -4.23
CA SER A 98 -1.92 -15.11 -5.57
C SER A 98 -1.55 -16.27 -6.50
N GLY A 99 -2.48 -16.66 -7.36
CA GLY A 99 -2.36 -17.89 -8.16
C GLY A 99 -2.19 -19.12 -7.26
N ALA A 100 -1.11 -19.87 -7.45
CA ALA A 100 -0.77 -21.05 -6.65
C ALA A 100 0.09 -20.73 -5.40
N ARG A 101 0.31 -19.45 -5.07
CA ARG A 101 1.15 -19.02 -3.95
C ARG A 101 0.29 -18.50 -2.81
N ASP A 102 0.56 -19.00 -1.61
CA ASP A 102 0.00 -18.45 -0.36
C ASP A 102 1.08 -17.61 0.33
N ILE A 103 0.78 -16.33 0.55
CA ILE A 103 1.67 -15.37 1.20
C ILE A 103 1.07 -15.05 2.55
N ARG A 104 1.74 -15.49 3.60
CA ARG A 104 1.36 -15.16 4.97
C ARG A 104 2.13 -13.92 5.42
N ALA A 105 1.40 -12.91 5.90
CA ALA A 105 1.97 -11.67 6.39
C ALA A 105 1.44 -11.36 7.79
N THR A 106 2.34 -10.97 8.68
CA THR A 106 1.98 -10.37 9.96
C THR A 106 1.82 -8.87 9.75
N LEU A 107 0.70 -8.33 10.21
CA LEU A 107 0.35 -6.92 10.11
C LEU A 107 0.51 -6.28 11.48
N GLU A 108 1.23 -5.18 11.54
CA GLU A 108 1.39 -4.38 12.75
C GLU A 108 0.76 -3.01 12.51
N PRO A 109 -0.09 -2.49 13.41
CA PRO A 109 -0.51 -1.10 13.35
C PRO A 109 0.73 -0.19 13.35
N ALA A 110 0.75 0.82 12.48
CA ALA A 110 1.77 1.85 12.48
C ALA A 110 1.16 3.16 12.98
N ASP A 111 1.86 3.85 13.88
CA ASP A 111 1.42 5.15 14.36
C ASP A 111 1.31 6.19 13.22
N PRO A 112 0.34 7.13 13.32
CA PRO A 112 0.13 8.22 12.38
C PRO A 112 1.18 9.34 12.45
#